data_AF-A0A833ZDD2-F1
#
_entry.id   AF-A0A833ZDD2-F1
#
_cell.length_a   1.000
_cell.length_b   1.000
_cell.length_c   1.000
_cell.angle_alpha   90.00
_cell.angle_beta   90.00
_cell.angle_gamma   90.00
#
_symmetry.space_group_name_H-M   'P 1'
#
loop_
_entity.id
_entity.type
_entity.pdbx_description
1 polymer ?
#
loop_
_entity_poly.entity_id
_entity_poly.type
_entity_poly.pdbx_seq_one_letter_code
_entity_poly.pdbx_strand_id
1 'polypeptide(L)'
;MVHEAIRMGFNFRDIKKIMEEKIQTSGSNYTSLEVLVADLVSAQKDNTQDESSQTSLQKEISTEEQLRLLQEEKLCKICMDRNIAVVFIPCGHLVTCKQCAEAVDKCPMCYTVITFKQKIFMS
;
A
#
# COMPACT_ATOMS: atom_id res chain seq x y z
N MET A 1 -18.91 7.58 21.34
CA MET A 1 -17.68 7.03 21.95
C MET A 1 -16.57 6.93 20.92
N VAL A 2 -16.73 6.13 19.86
CA VAL A 2 -15.72 5.99 18.78
C VAL A 2 -15.34 7.33 18.13
N HIS A 3 -16.32 8.12 17.69
CA HIS A 3 -16.05 9.43 17.10
C HIS A 3 -15.33 10.40 18.05
N GLU A 4 -15.60 10.32 19.35
CA GLU A 4 -14.95 11.17 20.34
C GLU A 4 -13.51 10.73 20.58
N ALA A 5 -13.25 9.42 20.65
CA ALA A 5 -11.89 8.89 20.71
C ALA A 5 -11.08 9.26 19.45
N ILE A 6 -11.68 9.23 18.25
CA ILE A 6 -11.01 9.71 17.03
C ILE A 6 -10.66 11.20 17.13
N ARG A 7 -11.58 12.03 17.67
CA ARG A 7 -11.34 13.46 17.88
C ARG A 7 -10.23 13.73 18.89
N MET A 8 -10.01 12.82 19.83
CA MET A 8 -8.89 12.81 20.79
C MET A 8 -7.57 12.30 20.18
N GLY A 9 -7.56 11.87 18.91
CA GLY A 9 -6.35 11.46 18.19
C GLY A 9 -6.10 9.95 18.14
N PHE A 10 -7.00 9.12 18.67
CA PHE A 10 -6.85 7.66 18.60
C PHE A 10 -7.15 7.13 17.20
N ASN A 11 -6.35 6.18 16.71
CA ASN A 11 -6.56 5.57 15.41
C ASN A 11 -7.80 4.67 15.41
N PHE A 12 -8.62 4.75 14.37
CA PHE A 12 -9.81 3.91 14.23
C PHE A 12 -9.49 2.40 14.28
N ARG A 13 -8.31 1.99 13.79
CA ARG A 13 -7.85 0.60 13.84
C ARG A 13 -7.71 0.11 15.28
N ASP A 14 -7.10 0.91 16.14
CA ASP A 14 -6.85 0.56 17.54
C ASP A 14 -8.16 0.55 18.33
N ILE A 15 -9.03 1.55 18.08
CA ILE A 15 -10.37 1.60 18.67
C ILE A 15 -11.17 0.35 18.29
N LYS A 16 -11.17 -0.02 17.01
CA LYS A 16 -11.88 -1.22 16.53
C LYS A 16 -11.33 -2.49 17.18
N LYS A 17 -10.01 -2.66 17.21
CA LYS A 17 -9.34 -3.82 17.80
C LYS A 17 -9.72 -3.99 19.28
N ILE A 18 -9.61 -2.93 20.08
CA ILE A 18 -9.93 -2.97 21.51
C ILE A 18 -11.41 -3.21 21.76
N MET A 19 -12.30 -2.63 20.95
CA MET A 19 -13.74 -2.91 21.06
C MET A 19 -14.06 -4.37 20.75
N GLU A 20 -13.44 -4.97 19.73
CA GLU A 20 -13.59 -6.39 19.41
C GLU A 20 -13.05 -7.29 20.52
N GLU A 21 -11.87 -6.99 21.07
CA GLU A 21 -11.28 -7.70 22.21
C GLU A 21 -12.16 -7.62 23.47
N LYS A 22 -12.78 -6.45 23.72
CA LYS A 22 -13.69 -6.27 24.85
C LYS A 22 -14.97 -7.12 24.72
N ILE A 23 -15.53 -7.21 23.51
CA ILE A 23 -16.69 -8.07 23.24
C ILE A 23 -16.30 -9.54 23.44
N GLN A 24 -15.11 -9.96 22.99
CA GLN A 24 -14.64 -11.35 23.12
C GLN A 24 -14.35 -11.74 24.57
N THR A 25 -13.81 -10.83 25.38
CA THR A 25 -13.40 -11.11 26.77
C THR A 25 -14.53 -10.89 27.78
N SER A 26 -15.29 -9.82 27.64
CA SER A 26 -16.31 -9.38 28.60
C SER A 26 -17.74 -9.58 28.11
N GLY A 27 -17.96 -10.04 26.87
CA GLY A 27 -19.28 -10.28 26.28
C GLY A 27 -20.13 -9.02 26.08
N SER A 28 -19.55 -7.83 26.26
CA SER A 28 -20.27 -6.56 26.28
C SER A 28 -19.41 -5.44 25.72
N ASN A 29 -20.05 -4.38 25.23
CA ASN A 29 -19.38 -3.19 24.71
C ASN A 29 -18.96 -2.23 25.83
N TYR A 30 -18.09 -1.28 25.49
CA TYR A 30 -17.76 -0.16 26.37
C TYR A 30 -19.00 0.69 26.67
N THR A 31 -19.17 1.02 27.95
CA THR A 31 -20.33 1.79 28.46
C THR A 31 -20.01 3.26 28.76
N SER A 32 -18.72 3.61 28.93
CA SER A 32 -18.24 4.99 29.08
C SER A 32 -16.99 5.25 28.25
N LEU A 33 -16.87 6.47 27.72
CA LEU A 33 -15.71 6.92 26.94
C LEU A 33 -14.43 6.83 27.78
N GLU A 34 -14.55 7.10 29.08
CA GLU A 34 -13.42 7.06 30.03
C GLU A 34 -12.79 5.67 30.08
N VAL A 35 -13.63 4.62 30.13
CA VAL A 35 -13.17 3.22 30.18
C VAL A 35 -12.53 2.81 28.86
N LEU A 36 -13.11 3.25 27.72
CA LEU A 36 -12.53 3.01 26.40
C LEU A 36 -11.17 3.69 26.24
N VAL A 37 -11.03 4.94 26.68
CA VAL A 37 -9.79 5.70 26.58
C VAL A 37 -8.71 5.15 27.52
N ALA A 38 -9.07 4.72 28.73
CA ALA A 38 -8.12 4.08 29.66
C ALA A 38 -7.50 2.81 29.05
N ASP A 39 -8.32 1.98 28.41
CA ASP A 39 -7.84 0.77 27.73
C ASP A 39 -7.00 1.12 26.48
N LEU A 40 -7.40 2.13 25.69
CA LEU A 40 -6.62 2.62 24.54
C LEU A 40 -5.23 3.14 24.94
N VAL A 41 -5.15 3.92 26.02
CA VAL A 41 -3.88 4.48 26.51
C VAL A 41 -2.98 3.37 27.08
N SER A 42 -3.56 2.39 27.78
CA SER A 42 -2.78 1.25 28.27
C SER A 42 -2.25 0.38 27.14
N ALA A 43 -3.03 0.16 26.07
CA ALA A 43 -2.61 -0.56 24.87
C ALA A 43 -1.54 0.17 24.04
N GLN A 44 -1.56 1.52 24.04
CA GLN A 44 -0.53 2.31 23.36
C GLN A 44 0.83 2.28 24.06
N LYS A 45 0.86 2.00 25.37
CA LYS A 45 2.12 1.96 26.15
C LYS A 45 3.04 0.81 25.75
N ASP A 46 2.51 -0.27 25.17
CA ASP A 46 3.30 -1.38 24.62
C ASP A 46 3.75 -1.18 23.17
N ASN A 47 3.26 -0.14 22.48
CA ASN A 47 3.39 -0.03 21.02
C ASN A 47 4.15 1.22 20.55
N THR A 48 5.11 1.71 21.33
CA THR A 48 6.05 2.75 20.86
C THR A 48 7.09 2.14 19.92
N GLN A 49 6.69 1.88 18.67
CA GLN A 49 7.57 1.91 17.51
C GLN A 49 6.79 2.45 16.31
N ASP A 50 7.13 3.71 16.02
CA ASP A 50 7.04 4.47 14.76
C ASP A 50 5.79 4.38 13.86
N GLU A 51 5.16 5.55 13.73
CA GLU A 51 4.29 5.91 12.63
C GLU A 51 5.02 5.85 11.28
N SER A 52 4.67 4.87 10.44
CA SER A 52 4.41 5.19 9.03
C SER A 52 3.44 4.16 8.44
N SER A 53 2.23 4.64 8.17
CA SER A 53 1.16 3.87 7.55
C SER A 53 1.51 3.55 6.10
N GLN A 54 1.78 2.28 5.75
CA GLN A 54 1.39 1.71 4.44
C GLN A 54 0.98 0.23 4.56
N THR A 55 -0.34 0.02 4.45
CA THR A 55 -1.04 -1.16 3.92
C THR A 55 -0.56 -2.57 4.30
N SER A 56 -1.37 -3.21 5.15
CA SER A 56 -1.70 -4.64 5.27
C SER A 56 -0.94 -5.64 4.38
N LEU A 57 -0.32 -6.64 5.03
CA LEU A 57 0.43 -7.80 4.48
C LEU A 57 1.89 -7.54 4.06
N GLN A 58 2.70 -6.91 4.91
CA GLN A 58 4.15 -7.07 4.77
C GLN A 58 4.59 -8.32 5.53
N LYS A 59 4.77 -9.40 4.79
CA LYS A 59 5.75 -10.42 5.14
C LYS A 59 7.06 -9.66 5.42
N GLU A 60 7.70 -9.85 6.58
CA GLU A 60 9.02 -9.28 6.83
C GLU A 60 9.99 -9.83 5.77
N ILE A 61 10.13 -9.09 4.67
CA ILE A 61 11.08 -9.37 3.60
C ILE A 61 12.34 -8.60 3.90
N SER A 62 13.49 -9.22 3.69
CA SER A 62 14.77 -8.60 4.02
C SER A 62 14.99 -7.33 3.17
N THR A 63 15.86 -6.46 3.63
CA THR A 63 16.25 -5.24 2.91
C THR A 63 16.77 -5.53 1.50
N GLU A 64 17.46 -6.66 1.34
CA GLU A 64 17.99 -7.12 0.06
C GLU A 64 16.86 -7.56 -0.89
N GLU A 65 15.84 -8.24 -0.34
CA GLU A 65 14.63 -8.63 -1.08
C GLU A 65 13.86 -7.39 -1.56
N GLN A 66 13.67 -6.41 -0.67
CA GLN A 66 13.02 -5.14 -1.01
C GLN A 66 13.75 -4.41 -2.14
N LEU A 67 15.08 -4.33 -2.06
CA LEU A 67 15.89 -3.71 -3.10
C LEU A 67 15.73 -4.43 -4.44
N ARG A 68 15.69 -5.77 -4.43
CA ARG A 68 15.49 -6.56 -5.65
C ARG A 68 14.13 -6.29 -6.28
N LEU A 69 13.06 -6.26 -5.48
CA LEU A 69 11.71 -5.96 -5.96
C LEU A 69 11.63 -4.56 -6.59
N LEU A 70 12.22 -3.56 -5.95
CA LEU A 70 12.29 -2.20 -6.49
C LEU A 70 13.07 -2.11 -7.81
N GLN A 71 14.10 -2.95 -7.99
CA GLN A 71 14.82 -3.05 -9.26
C GLN A 71 13.97 -3.74 -10.33
N GLU A 72 13.27 -4.82 -9.99
CA GLU A 72 12.37 -5.54 -10.89
C GLU A 72 11.18 -4.69 -11.35
N GLU A 73 10.69 -3.78 -10.51
CA GLU A 73 9.64 -2.81 -10.88
C GLU A 73 10.02 -1.98 -12.09
N LYS A 74 11.30 -1.62 -12.24
CA LYS A 74 11.83 -0.83 -13.36
C LYS A 74 11.99 -1.64 -14.66
N LEU A 75 11.86 -2.96 -14.62
CA LEU A 75 12.03 -3.84 -15.78
C LEU A 75 10.76 -3.94 -16.64
N CYS A 76 10.97 -4.09 -17.94
CA CYS A 76 9.94 -4.32 -18.94
C CYS A 76 9.12 -5.57 -18.60
N LYS A 77 7.80 -5.42 -18.53
CA LYS A 77 6.89 -6.51 -18.12
C LYS A 77 6.65 -7.57 -19.20
N ILE A 78 7.25 -7.41 -20.37
CA ILE A 78 7.22 -8.40 -21.46
C ILE A 78 8.47 -9.27 -21.42
N CYS A 79 9.66 -8.68 -21.49
CA CYS A 79 10.91 -9.46 -21.55
C CYS A 79 11.60 -9.66 -20.21
N MET A 80 11.24 -8.88 -19.17
CA MET A 80 11.86 -8.88 -17.84
C MET A 80 13.39 -8.73 -17.84
N ASP A 81 13.95 -8.15 -18.91
CA ASP A 81 15.39 -8.10 -19.16
C ASP A 81 15.92 -6.66 -19.28
N ARG A 82 15.11 -5.74 -19.81
CA ARG A 82 15.51 -4.35 -20.06
C ARG A 82 14.60 -3.39 -19.31
N ASN A 83 15.15 -2.23 -18.91
CA ASN A 83 14.37 -1.20 -18.25
C ASN A 83 13.21 -0.70 -19.12
N ILE A 84 12.12 -0.33 -18.46
CA ILE A 84 11.02 0.41 -19.04
C ILE A 84 11.56 1.73 -19.61
N ALA A 85 11.18 2.03 -20.84
CA ALA A 85 11.71 3.19 -21.56
C ALA A 85 10.68 3.87 -22.47
N VAL A 86 9.43 3.39 -22.46
CA VAL A 86 8.34 3.90 -23.31
C VAL A 86 7.08 4.04 -22.47
N VAL A 87 6.40 5.17 -22.64
CA VAL A 87 5.02 5.40 -22.18
C VAL A 87 4.05 5.29 -23.34
N PHE A 88 2.91 4.65 -23.12
CA PHE A 88 1.86 4.52 -24.12
C PHE A 88 0.81 5.62 -23.98
N ILE A 89 0.52 6.33 -25.07
CA ILE A 89 -0.53 7.36 -25.12
C ILE A 89 -1.77 6.76 -25.81
N PRO A 90 -2.99 6.99 -25.28
CA PRO A 90 -3.33 7.92 -24.19
C PRO A 90 -3.30 7.34 -22.77
N CYS A 91 -3.10 6.03 -22.59
CA CYS A 91 -3.33 5.40 -21.28
C CYS A 91 -2.28 5.69 -20.21
N GLY A 92 -1.09 6.19 -20.57
CA GLY A 92 -0.02 6.57 -19.63
C GLY A 92 0.77 5.41 -19.01
N HIS A 93 0.50 4.15 -19.38
CA HIS A 93 1.18 3.01 -18.75
C HIS A 93 2.65 2.88 -19.18
N LEU A 94 3.51 2.66 -18.19
CA LEU A 94 4.97 2.52 -18.28
C LEU A 94 5.35 1.06 -18.10
N VAL A 95 5.30 0.26 -19.16
CA VAL A 95 5.32 -1.22 -19.03
C VAL A 95 6.32 -1.92 -19.93
N THR A 96 6.87 -1.22 -20.95
CA THR A 96 7.74 -1.85 -21.95
C THR A 96 9.08 -1.14 -22.13
N CYS A 97 10.09 -1.94 -22.48
CA CYS A 97 11.33 -1.44 -23.06
C CYS A 97 11.09 -1.02 -24.52
N LYS A 98 12.08 -0.36 -25.14
CA LYS A 98 11.98 0.14 -26.52
C LYS A 98 11.67 -0.98 -27.53
N GLN A 99 12.35 -2.12 -27.43
CA GLN A 99 12.20 -3.24 -28.37
C GLN A 99 10.83 -3.91 -28.25
N CYS A 100 10.38 -4.18 -27.02
CA CYS A 100 9.07 -4.81 -26.83
C CYS A 100 7.91 -3.86 -27.17
N ALA A 101 8.10 -2.54 -27.03
CA ALA A 101 7.12 -1.55 -27.43
C ALA A 101 6.84 -1.61 -28.95
N GLU A 102 7.78 -2.00 -29.80
CA GLU A 102 7.59 -2.09 -31.25
C GLU A 102 6.59 -3.18 -31.63
N ALA A 103 6.57 -4.30 -30.88
CA ALA A 103 5.75 -5.47 -31.17
C ALA A 103 4.26 -5.36 -30.74
N VAL A 104 3.87 -4.26 -30.09
CA VAL A 104 2.51 -4.09 -29.55
C VAL A 104 1.80 -2.87 -30.14
N ASP A 105 0.51 -3.02 -30.46
CA ASP A 105 -0.39 -1.96 -30.94
C ASP A 105 -1.43 -1.55 -29.87
N LYS A 106 -1.61 -2.38 -28.85
CA LYS A 106 -2.43 -2.12 -27.66
C LYS A 106 -1.59 -2.24 -26.39
N CYS A 107 -1.93 -1.46 -25.38
CA CYS A 107 -1.27 -1.52 -24.08
C CYS A 107 -1.47 -2.91 -23.45
N PRO A 108 -0.41 -3.63 -23.05
CA PRO A 108 -0.52 -4.95 -22.41
C PRO A 108 -1.25 -4.94 -21.05
N MET A 109 -1.32 -3.78 -20.37
CA MET A 109 -1.95 -3.68 -19.05
C MET A 109 -3.44 -3.40 -19.11
N CYS A 110 -3.87 -2.55 -20.04
CA CYS A 110 -5.23 -2.01 -20.07
C CYS A 110 -5.92 -2.17 -21.43
N TYR A 111 -5.27 -2.80 -22.40
CA TYR A 111 -5.76 -3.07 -23.76
C TYR A 111 -6.17 -1.84 -24.58
N THR A 112 -5.95 -0.63 -24.08
CA THR A 112 -6.16 0.62 -24.82
C THR A 112 -5.26 0.64 -26.06
N VAL A 113 -5.83 1.02 -27.21
CA VAL A 113 -5.08 1.20 -28.46
C VAL A 113 -4.02 2.28 -28.27
N ILE A 114 -2.79 1.97 -28.67
CA ILE A 114 -1.66 2.88 -28.54
C ILE A 114 -1.66 3.80 -29.76
N THR A 115 -1.95 5.08 -29.54
CA THR A 115 -1.90 6.10 -30.61
C THR A 115 -0.49 6.67 -30.76
N PHE A 116 0.28 6.71 -29.68
CA PHE A 116 1.66 7.17 -29.70
C PHE A 116 2.53 6.47 -28.64
N LYS A 117 3.80 6.24 -28.99
CA LYS A 117 4.81 5.59 -28.15
C LYS A 117 5.91 6.60 -27.82
N GLN A 118 5.81 7.25 -26.66
CA GLN A 118 6.79 8.27 -26.26
C GLN A 118 7.94 7.62 -25.50
N LYS A 119 9.17 7.82 -25.99
CA LYS A 119 10.38 7.42 -25.25
C LYS A 119 10.55 8.30 -24.02
N ILE A 120 10.91 7.69 -22.90
CA ILE A 120 11.16 8.39 -21.65
C ILE A 120 12.57 8.08 -21.14
N PHE A 121 13.07 8.94 -20.26
CA PHE A 121 14.33 8.78 -19.55
C PHE A 121 14.02 8.72 -18.06
N MET A 122 14.35 7.60 -17.40
CA MET A 122 14.29 7.47 -15.95
C MET A 122 15.71 7.57 -15.39
N SER A 123 15.90 8.42 -14.38
CA SER A 123 17.15 8.58 -13.62
C SER A 123 17.21 7.61 -12.43
#